data_AF-A0A6G3C7F0-F1
#
_entry.id   AF-A0A6G3C7F0-F1
#
_cell.length_a   1.000
_cell.length_b   1.000
_cell.length_c   1.000
_cell.angle_alpha   90.00
_cell.angle_beta   90.00
_cell.angle_gamma   90.00
#
_symmetry.space_group_name_H-M   'P 1'
#
loop_
_entity.id
_entity.type
_entity.pdbx_description
1 polymer ?
#
loop_
_entity_poly.entity_id
_entity_poly.type
_entity_poly.pdbx_seq_one_letter_code
_entity_poly.pdbx_strand_id
1 'polypeptide(L)'
;MELQQLITLTTGITLLTCVLAVVGLHSYAMGKAQRQALVDRLSATGQIPAGGRRRNFRGIDRRLRRTKLGKKLELRLAATGLDITPGEFFVYMLATVAGLWLIGQAALAPFFGPLAGLLGIGVAVQFLNWQRQKRIEKFINQLPEMARILANATQAGLALRTAIGMAAEEMEAPAGEELGKVSAQLAVGASMDDALGELADRLPSRELVVLVTTLVLSNRAGGQVVSALRNLTETLEERKETRREVRTQLSQVSMTSYAVPVLGVGSLFLMNGVKDGALDRMTGSAFGQGAVVIAFSLYAVGFVLIRRLSRIDV
;
A
#
# COMPACT_ATOMS: atom_id res chain seq x y z
N MET A 1 4.90 38.53 -16.18
CA MET A 1 5.48 37.33 -15.56
C MET A 1 7.00 37.42 -15.60
N GLU A 2 7.64 37.51 -14.43
CA GLU A 2 9.10 37.61 -14.29
C GLU A 2 9.78 36.31 -14.77
N LEU A 3 10.89 36.44 -15.50
CA LEU A 3 11.69 35.31 -16.03
C LEU A 3 12.03 34.29 -14.92
N GLN A 4 12.22 34.78 -13.69
CA GLN A 4 12.46 33.98 -12.49
C GLN A 4 11.30 33.05 -12.12
N GLN A 5 10.05 33.51 -12.22
CA GLN A 5 8.87 32.68 -11.90
C GLN A 5 8.74 31.52 -12.90
N LEU A 6 8.93 31.80 -14.19
CA LEU A 6 8.94 30.78 -15.26
C LEU A 6 10.07 29.75 -15.08
N ILE A 7 11.26 30.19 -14.67
CA ILE A 7 12.38 29.29 -14.37
C ILE A 7 12.07 28.41 -13.14
N THR A 8 11.48 28.96 -12.08
CA THR A 8 11.12 28.17 -10.88
C THR A 8 9.99 27.17 -11.14
N LEU A 9 9.02 27.52 -11.99
CA LEU A 9 7.91 26.63 -12.38
C LEU A 9 8.40 25.47 -13.24
N THR A 10 9.23 25.77 -14.25
CA THR A 10 9.79 24.76 -15.15
C THR A 10 10.77 23.85 -14.41
N THR A 11 11.61 24.37 -13.51
CA THR A 11 12.48 23.55 -12.66
C THR A 11 11.68 22.70 -11.67
N GLY A 12 10.63 23.23 -11.04
CA GLY A 12 9.75 22.45 -10.16
C GLY A 12 9.03 21.32 -10.89
N ILE A 13 8.43 21.60 -12.05
CA ILE A 13 7.73 20.60 -12.87
C ILE A 13 8.71 19.55 -13.38
N THR A 14 9.87 19.94 -13.92
CA THR A 14 10.89 18.99 -14.39
C THR A 14 11.43 18.11 -13.26
N LEU A 15 11.65 18.65 -12.06
CA LEU A 15 12.11 17.88 -10.91
C LEU A 15 11.04 16.91 -10.41
N LEU A 16 9.77 17.32 -10.31
CA LEU A 16 8.67 16.42 -9.97
C LEU A 16 8.44 15.36 -11.04
N THR A 17 8.57 15.71 -12.33
CA THR A 17 8.42 14.78 -13.45
C THR A 17 9.58 13.80 -13.48
N CYS A 18 10.81 14.24 -13.19
CA CYS A 18 11.97 13.36 -13.02
C CYS A 18 11.79 12.44 -11.80
N VAL A 19 11.27 12.92 -10.68
CA VAL A 19 11.02 12.07 -9.49
C VAL A 19 9.93 11.04 -9.78
N LEU A 20 8.82 11.45 -10.40
CA LEU A 20 7.75 10.54 -10.81
C LEU A 20 8.19 9.58 -11.91
N ALA A 21 9.03 10.03 -12.85
CA ALA A 21 9.61 9.19 -13.89
C ALA A 21 10.62 8.20 -13.30
N VAL A 22 11.42 8.59 -12.31
CA VAL A 22 12.35 7.68 -11.61
C VAL A 22 11.58 6.69 -10.75
N VAL A 23 10.57 7.12 -9.98
CA VAL A 23 9.69 6.23 -9.20
C VAL A 23 8.88 5.31 -10.12
N GLY A 24 8.42 5.84 -11.27
CA GLY A 24 7.72 5.12 -12.31
C GLY A 24 8.63 4.08 -12.99
N LEU A 25 9.85 4.45 -13.37
CA LEU A 25 10.84 3.53 -13.91
C LEU A 25 11.25 2.48 -12.89
N HIS A 26 11.39 2.84 -11.61
CA HIS A 26 11.76 1.90 -10.57
C HIS A 26 10.62 0.90 -10.27
N SER A 27 9.38 1.37 -10.24
CA SER A 27 8.20 0.51 -10.06
C SER A 27 7.89 -0.34 -11.30
N TYR A 28 8.11 0.19 -12.50
CA TYR A 28 8.02 -0.56 -13.75
C TYR A 28 9.15 -1.61 -13.86
N ALA A 29 10.38 -1.24 -13.46
CA ALA A 29 11.50 -2.18 -13.37
C ALA A 29 11.28 -3.25 -12.30
N MET A 30 10.57 -2.94 -11.20
CA MET A 30 10.13 -3.93 -10.20
C MET A 30 9.13 -4.92 -10.79
N GLY A 31 8.14 -4.44 -11.55
CA GLY A 31 7.17 -5.31 -12.24
C GLY A 31 7.84 -6.20 -13.31
N LYS A 32 8.81 -5.66 -14.06
CA LYS A 32 9.57 -6.43 -15.05
C LYS A 32 10.52 -7.45 -14.42
N ALA A 33 11.15 -7.13 -13.29
CA ALA A 33 12.03 -8.03 -12.55
C ALA A 33 11.26 -9.20 -11.91
N GLN A 34 10.04 -8.97 -11.39
CA GLN A 34 9.15 -10.05 -10.96
C GLN A 34 8.74 -10.95 -12.12
N ARG A 35 8.43 -10.36 -13.28
CA ARG A 35 8.09 -11.11 -14.49
C ARG A 35 9.28 -11.95 -14.99
N GLN A 36 10.50 -11.41 -14.91
CA GLN A 36 11.73 -12.14 -15.24
C GLN A 36 12.06 -13.22 -14.22
N ALA A 37 11.87 -12.97 -12.92
CA ALA A 37 12.03 -14.00 -11.89
C ALA A 37 11.00 -15.14 -12.02
N LEU A 38 9.77 -14.83 -12.47
CA LEU A 38 8.76 -15.84 -12.80
C LEU A 38 9.15 -16.65 -14.04
N VAL A 39 9.70 -16.00 -15.07
CA VAL A 39 10.23 -16.66 -16.27
C VAL A 39 11.45 -17.54 -15.94
N ASP A 40 12.34 -17.07 -15.06
CA ASP A 40 13.49 -17.84 -14.57
C ASP A 40 13.08 -19.01 -13.67
N ARG A 41 11.99 -18.88 -12.91
CA ARG A 41 11.38 -19.99 -12.15
C ARG A 41 10.76 -21.04 -13.06
N LEU A 42 10.19 -20.64 -14.19
CA LEU A 42 9.62 -21.54 -15.19
C LEU A 42 10.71 -22.22 -16.05
N SER A 43 11.90 -21.63 -16.17
CA SER A 43 13.02 -22.16 -16.95
C SER A 43 14.03 -22.98 -16.13
N ALA A 44 14.07 -22.84 -14.80
CA ALA A 44 15.03 -23.54 -13.94
C ALA A 44 14.44 -24.79 -13.27
N THR A 45 14.71 -25.96 -13.84
CA THR A 45 14.37 -27.29 -13.30
C THR A 45 15.29 -27.75 -12.16
N GLY A 46 15.56 -26.93 -11.13
CA GLY A 46 16.08 -27.52 -9.88
C GLY A 46 17.03 -26.74 -8.98
N GLN A 47 17.33 -25.47 -9.20
CA GLN A 47 18.07 -24.70 -8.19
C GLN A 47 17.57 -23.27 -8.14
N ILE A 48 17.09 -22.84 -6.97
CA ILE A 48 16.63 -21.48 -6.68
C ILE A 48 17.87 -20.62 -6.40
N PRO A 49 18.28 -19.70 -7.29
CA PRO A 49 19.21 -18.67 -6.89
C PRO A 49 18.41 -17.66 -6.08
N ALA A 50 18.75 -17.48 -4.81
CA ALA A 50 18.24 -16.36 -4.01
C ALA A 50 18.75 -15.05 -4.66
N GLY A 51 17.97 -14.50 -5.59
CA GLY A 51 18.25 -13.27 -6.32
C GLY A 51 18.27 -12.06 -5.40
N GLY A 52 19.35 -11.91 -4.63
CA GLY A 52 19.59 -10.75 -3.78
C GLY A 52 19.87 -9.52 -4.64
N ARG A 53 18.85 -8.67 -4.83
CA ARG A 53 18.92 -7.38 -5.53
C ARG A 53 20.12 -6.55 -5.05
N ARG A 54 20.82 -5.87 -5.99
CA ARG A 54 21.81 -4.83 -5.68
C ARG A 54 21.09 -3.68 -4.97
N ARG A 55 21.26 -3.61 -3.64
CA ARG A 55 20.75 -2.56 -2.76
C ARG A 55 21.38 -1.22 -3.15
N ASN A 56 20.64 -0.35 -3.83
CA ASN A 56 21.08 1.01 -4.09
C ASN A 56 20.94 1.83 -2.79
N PHE A 57 21.88 2.74 -2.51
CA PHE A 57 21.92 3.60 -1.30
C PHE A 57 22.21 2.92 0.06
N ARG A 58 23.11 1.93 0.10
CA ARG A 58 23.56 1.24 1.34
C ARG A 58 23.97 2.17 2.50
N GLY A 59 24.56 3.34 2.20
CA GLY A 59 25.03 4.29 3.21
C GLY A 59 23.89 4.98 3.97
N ILE A 60 22.83 5.38 3.27
CA ILE A 60 21.65 6.03 3.86
C ILE A 60 20.84 4.99 4.63
N ASP A 61 20.67 3.79 4.08
CA ASP A 61 19.98 2.69 4.74
C ASP A 61 20.62 2.34 6.10
N ARG A 62 21.96 2.27 6.16
CA ARG A 62 22.69 1.97 7.41
C ARG A 62 22.55 3.06 8.48
N ARG A 63 22.47 4.33 8.08
CA ARG A 63 22.23 5.46 9.01
C ARG A 63 20.78 5.50 9.47
N LEU A 64 19.83 5.29 8.57
CA LEU A 64 18.40 5.37 8.89
C LEU A 64 17.96 4.21 9.79
N ARG A 65 18.43 2.98 9.54
CA ARG A 65 18.18 1.78 10.39
C ARG A 65 18.64 1.93 11.84
N ARG A 66 19.60 2.82 12.12
CA ARG A 66 20.04 3.13 13.50
C ARG A 66 19.04 4.00 14.27
N THR A 67 18.12 4.68 13.59
CA THR A 67 17.12 5.55 14.22
C THR A 67 15.81 4.82 14.53
N LYS A 68 15.08 5.27 15.56
CA LYS A 68 13.75 4.73 15.91
C LYS A 68 12.74 4.85 14.76
N LEU A 69 12.83 5.93 13.97
CA LEU A 69 11.97 6.15 12.80
C LEU A 69 12.28 5.21 11.65
N GLY A 70 13.57 4.93 11.38
CA GLY A 70 13.96 3.98 10.33
C GLY A 70 13.50 2.55 10.64
N LYS A 71 13.60 2.10 11.90
CA LYS A 71 13.06 0.79 12.31
C LYS A 71 11.53 0.71 12.14
N LYS A 72 10.80 1.77 12.53
CA LYS A 72 9.34 1.83 12.34
C LYS A 72 8.94 1.83 10.86
N LEU A 73 9.73 2.49 10.03
CA LEU A 73 9.53 2.52 8.58
C LEU A 73 9.84 1.16 7.93
N GLU A 74 10.91 0.49 8.36
CA GLU A 74 11.25 -0.87 7.93
C GLU A 74 10.13 -1.86 8.24
N LEU A 75 9.57 -1.82 9.45
CA LEU A 75 8.42 -2.66 9.82
C LEU A 75 7.19 -2.35 8.95
N ARG A 76 6.93 -1.07 8.65
CA ARG A 76 5.82 -0.68 7.77
C ARG A 76 6.03 -1.12 6.33
N LEU A 77 7.26 -1.06 5.81
CA LEU A 77 7.63 -1.50 4.46
C LEU A 77 7.62 -3.03 4.35
N ALA A 78 8.08 -3.75 5.36
CA ALA A 78 7.97 -5.21 5.38
C ALA A 78 6.51 -5.68 5.25
N ALA A 79 5.59 -4.95 5.88
CA ALA A 79 4.15 -5.22 5.79
C ALA A 79 3.54 -4.89 4.41
N THR A 80 4.16 -4.03 3.59
CA THR A 80 3.65 -3.75 2.22
C THR A 80 4.06 -4.83 1.21
N GLY A 81 5.04 -5.68 1.53
CA GLY A 81 5.60 -6.65 0.58
C GLY A 81 6.35 -6.00 -0.58
N LEU A 82 6.69 -4.71 -0.47
CA LEU A 82 7.50 -4.01 -1.45
C LEU A 82 8.98 -4.29 -1.17
N ASP A 83 9.72 -4.69 -2.20
CA ASP A 83 11.19 -4.82 -2.16
C ASP A 83 11.89 -3.44 -2.20
N ILE A 84 11.46 -2.52 -1.35
CA ILE A 84 12.00 -1.15 -1.23
C ILE A 84 12.69 -0.99 0.12
N THR A 85 13.92 -0.51 0.10
CA THR A 85 14.65 -0.24 1.35
C THR A 85 14.11 1.02 2.05
N PRO A 86 14.20 1.11 3.39
CA PRO A 86 13.85 2.32 4.14
C PRO A 86 14.58 3.57 3.62
N GLY A 87 15.83 3.41 3.18
CA GLY A 87 16.64 4.47 2.57
C GLY A 87 16.08 4.96 1.23
N GLU A 88 15.71 4.05 0.32
CA GLU A 88 15.11 4.41 -0.97
C GLU A 88 13.77 5.13 -0.77
N PHE A 89 12.90 4.62 0.12
CA PHE A 89 11.64 5.29 0.42
C PHE A 89 11.85 6.70 0.97
N PHE A 90 12.81 6.88 1.88
CA PHE A 90 13.10 8.19 2.47
C PHE A 90 13.62 9.19 1.42
N VAL A 91 14.48 8.74 0.51
CA VAL A 91 14.96 9.56 -0.62
C VAL A 91 13.81 9.95 -1.53
N TYR A 92 12.93 9.01 -1.90
CA TYR A 92 11.76 9.32 -2.71
C TYR A 92 10.80 10.28 -2.00
N MET A 93 10.54 10.07 -0.71
CA MET A 93 9.71 10.97 0.09
C MET A 93 10.29 12.38 0.11
N LEU A 94 11.59 12.54 0.39
CA LEU A 94 12.24 13.85 0.38
C LEU A 94 12.20 14.50 -1.00
N ALA A 95 12.42 13.74 -2.07
CA ALA A 95 12.37 14.26 -3.42
C ALA A 95 10.94 14.71 -3.82
N THR A 96 9.91 13.96 -3.41
CA THR A 96 8.50 14.35 -3.60
C THR A 96 8.16 15.61 -2.79
N VAL A 97 8.59 15.70 -1.53
CA VAL A 97 8.37 16.88 -0.68
C VAL A 97 9.05 18.12 -1.27
N ALA A 98 10.32 17.99 -1.69
CA ALA A 98 11.06 19.08 -2.31
C ALA A 98 10.43 19.50 -3.64
N GLY A 99 10.03 18.54 -4.49
CA GLY A 99 9.34 18.84 -5.75
C GLY A 99 8.01 19.57 -5.54
N LEU A 100 7.18 19.11 -4.60
CA LEU A 100 5.91 19.76 -4.29
C LEU A 100 6.11 21.14 -3.65
N TRP A 101 7.11 21.31 -2.80
CA TRP A 101 7.47 22.61 -2.25
C TRP A 101 7.84 23.60 -3.35
N LEU A 102 8.76 23.20 -4.25
CA LEU A 102 9.23 24.05 -5.35
C LEU A 102 8.09 24.39 -6.32
N ILE A 103 7.20 23.45 -6.62
CA ILE A 103 6.01 23.71 -7.44
C ILE A 103 5.05 24.66 -6.70
N GLY A 104 4.78 24.43 -5.42
CA GLY A 104 3.85 25.26 -4.65
C GLY A 104 4.29 26.72 -4.59
N GLN A 105 5.58 26.97 -4.34
CA GLN A 105 6.12 28.33 -4.29
C GLN A 105 6.15 29.01 -5.66
N ALA A 106 6.39 28.26 -6.74
CA ALA A 106 6.55 28.80 -8.08
C ALA A 106 5.21 29.00 -8.81
N ALA A 107 4.25 28.10 -8.58
CA ALA A 107 3.00 28.04 -9.32
C ALA A 107 1.86 28.85 -8.69
N LEU A 108 1.90 29.06 -7.36
CA LEU A 108 0.87 29.81 -6.64
C LEU A 108 1.43 31.07 -5.98
N ALA A 109 2.21 30.90 -4.91
CA ALA A 109 2.87 31.96 -4.15
C ALA A 109 3.89 31.32 -3.19
N PRO A 110 4.94 32.05 -2.73
CA PRO A 110 5.91 31.52 -1.77
C PRO A 110 5.28 30.90 -0.51
N PHE A 111 4.14 31.43 -0.09
CA PHE A 111 3.36 30.92 1.04
C PHE A 111 2.85 29.48 0.86
N PHE A 112 2.56 29.04 -0.38
CA PHE A 112 2.04 27.70 -0.66
C PHE A 112 3.13 26.62 -0.70
N GLY A 113 4.42 26.98 -0.81
CA GLY A 113 5.54 26.02 -0.82
C GLY A 113 5.57 25.12 0.42
N PRO A 114 5.58 25.68 1.65
CA PRO A 114 5.52 24.89 2.88
C PRO A 114 4.29 23.99 3.00
N LEU A 115 3.12 24.50 2.59
CA LEU A 115 1.86 23.75 2.61
C LEU A 115 1.90 22.55 1.67
N ALA A 116 2.41 22.74 0.45
CA ALA A 116 2.58 21.68 -0.54
C ALA A 116 3.63 20.64 -0.12
N GLY A 117 4.72 21.07 0.51
CA GLY A 117 5.72 20.16 1.08
C GLY A 117 5.17 19.28 2.20
N LEU A 118 4.40 19.86 3.13
CA LEU A 118 3.72 19.12 4.19
C LEU A 118 2.73 18.08 3.64
N LEU A 119 1.97 18.44 2.61
CA LEU A 119 1.09 17.49 1.92
C LEU A 119 1.87 16.33 1.31
N GLY A 120 3.07 16.58 0.76
CA GLY A 120 3.95 15.54 0.22
C GLY A 120 4.31 14.45 1.23
N ILE A 121 4.57 14.83 2.49
CA ILE A 121 4.81 13.87 3.59
C ILE A 121 3.55 13.03 3.83
N GLY A 122 2.38 13.69 3.90
CA GLY A 122 1.10 13.01 4.07
C GLY A 122 0.80 12.00 2.96
N VAL A 123 1.05 12.38 1.71
CA VAL A 123 0.88 11.51 0.53
C VAL A 123 1.81 10.30 0.59
N ALA A 124 3.08 10.50 0.94
CA ALA A 124 4.05 9.40 1.03
C ALA A 124 3.65 8.37 2.12
N VAL A 125 3.25 8.84 3.30
CA VAL A 125 2.78 7.95 4.38
C VAL A 125 1.47 7.26 4.00
N GLN A 126 0.54 7.99 3.38
CA GLN A 126 -0.74 7.42 2.92
C GLN A 126 -0.54 6.37 1.83
N PHE A 127 0.43 6.56 0.93
CA PHE A 127 0.79 5.59 -0.09
C PHE A 127 1.24 4.26 0.52
N LEU A 128 2.08 4.27 1.56
CA LEU A 128 2.48 3.05 2.26
C LEU A 128 1.30 2.33 2.89
N ASN A 129 0.43 3.07 3.59
CA ASN A 129 -0.76 2.49 4.20
C ASN A 129 -1.68 1.88 3.13
N TRP A 130 -1.84 2.56 1.99
CA TRP A 130 -2.64 2.07 0.88
C TRP A 130 -2.05 0.80 0.25
N GLN A 131 -0.74 0.73 0.04
CA GLN A 131 -0.07 -0.47 -0.48
C GLN A 131 -0.22 -1.66 0.48
N ARG A 132 -0.04 -1.43 1.79
CA ARG A 132 -0.27 -2.44 2.81
C ARG A 132 -1.71 -2.96 2.76
N GLN A 133 -2.68 -2.03 2.75
CA GLN A 133 -4.09 -2.38 2.70
C GLN A 133 -4.42 -3.15 1.43
N LYS A 134 -3.90 -2.72 0.27
CA LYS A 134 -4.10 -3.39 -1.01
C LYS A 134 -3.58 -4.83 -1.00
N ARG A 135 -2.42 -5.09 -0.37
CA ARG A 135 -1.88 -6.45 -0.22
C ARG A 135 -2.75 -7.31 0.70
N ILE A 136 -3.17 -6.77 1.85
CA ILE A 136 -4.10 -7.46 2.77
C ILE A 136 -5.41 -7.79 2.04
N GLU A 137 -5.99 -6.84 1.30
CA GLU A 137 -7.21 -7.07 0.54
C GLU A 137 -7.05 -8.11 -0.56
N LYS A 138 -5.91 -8.10 -1.27
CA LYS A 138 -5.61 -9.13 -2.29
C LYS A 138 -5.56 -10.51 -1.63
N PHE A 139 -4.93 -10.63 -0.47
CA PHE A 139 -4.90 -11.87 0.31
C PHE A 139 -6.30 -12.30 0.77
N ILE A 140 -7.12 -11.38 1.32
CA ILE A 140 -8.49 -11.68 1.74
C ILE A 140 -9.32 -12.24 0.58
N ASN A 141 -9.20 -11.64 -0.60
CA ASN A 141 -9.93 -12.08 -1.79
C ASN A 141 -9.54 -13.48 -2.29
N GLN A 142 -8.35 -13.95 -1.88
CA GLN A 142 -7.80 -15.28 -2.17
C GLN A 142 -8.15 -16.31 -1.08
N LEU A 143 -8.68 -15.90 0.09
CA LEU A 143 -9.06 -16.82 1.18
C LEU A 143 -10.06 -17.92 0.75
N PRO A 144 -11.11 -17.63 -0.04
CA PRO A 144 -12.04 -18.68 -0.47
C PRO A 144 -11.36 -19.77 -1.31
N GLU A 145 -10.49 -19.35 -2.24
CA GLU A 145 -9.73 -20.25 -3.10
C GLU A 145 -8.76 -21.10 -2.27
N MET A 146 -8.05 -20.49 -1.33
CA MET A 146 -7.21 -21.20 -0.37
C MET A 146 -8.01 -22.25 0.42
N ALA A 147 -9.17 -21.87 0.96
CA ALA A 147 -10.02 -22.77 1.74
C ALA A 147 -10.48 -23.97 0.89
N ARG A 148 -10.82 -23.74 -0.40
CA ARG A 148 -11.17 -24.81 -1.36
C ARG A 148 -10.02 -25.77 -1.60
N ILE A 149 -8.80 -25.27 -1.85
CA ILE A 149 -7.61 -26.12 -2.08
C ILE A 149 -7.35 -26.98 -0.84
N LEU A 150 -7.36 -26.36 0.35
CA LEU A 150 -7.17 -27.08 1.62
C LEU A 150 -8.27 -28.12 1.86
N ALA A 151 -9.53 -27.79 1.57
CA ALA A 151 -10.65 -28.71 1.73
C ALA A 151 -10.52 -29.92 0.81
N ASN A 152 -10.20 -29.70 -0.47
CA ASN A 152 -10.03 -30.76 -1.45
C ASN A 152 -8.85 -31.67 -1.13
N ALA A 153 -7.71 -31.11 -0.74
CA ALA A 153 -6.52 -31.86 -0.36
C ALA A 153 -6.77 -32.71 0.89
N THR A 154 -7.38 -32.14 1.92
CA THR A 154 -7.70 -32.87 3.17
C THR A 154 -8.80 -33.91 2.93
N GLN A 155 -9.77 -33.64 2.05
CA GLN A 155 -10.78 -34.62 1.63
C GLN A 155 -10.18 -35.80 0.86
N ALA A 156 -9.10 -35.56 0.09
CA ALA A 156 -8.32 -36.61 -0.56
C ALA A 156 -7.42 -37.40 0.42
N GLY A 157 -7.51 -37.14 1.73
CA GLY A 157 -6.75 -37.82 2.76
C GLY A 157 -5.34 -37.26 3.01
N LEU A 158 -4.97 -36.14 2.39
CA LEU A 158 -3.69 -35.50 2.64
C LEU A 158 -3.67 -34.86 4.02
N ALA A 159 -2.53 -34.98 4.70
CA ALA A 159 -2.28 -34.24 5.94
C ALA A 159 -2.37 -32.72 5.68
N LEU A 160 -2.94 -31.96 6.62
CA LEU A 160 -3.10 -30.51 6.50
C LEU A 160 -1.77 -29.79 6.20
N ARG A 161 -0.66 -30.30 6.76
CA ARG A 161 0.69 -29.79 6.48
C ARG A 161 1.05 -29.88 4.98
N THR A 162 0.72 -31.00 4.35
CA THR A 162 0.94 -31.21 2.91
C THR A 162 -0.02 -30.36 2.07
N ALA A 163 -1.28 -30.24 2.52
CA ALA A 163 -2.28 -29.39 1.86
C ALA A 163 -1.85 -27.90 1.85
N ILE A 164 -1.25 -27.40 2.93
CA ILE A 164 -0.68 -26.05 3.00
C ILE A 164 0.46 -25.88 2.01
N GLY A 165 1.33 -26.88 1.87
CA GLY A 165 2.41 -26.87 0.86
C GLY A 165 1.87 -26.81 -0.56
N MET A 166 0.85 -27.62 -0.88
CA MET A 166 0.18 -27.61 -2.18
C MET A 166 -0.47 -26.25 -2.48
N ALA A 167 -1.21 -25.69 -1.51
CA ALA A 167 -1.80 -24.36 -1.65
C ALA A 167 -0.73 -23.26 -1.82
N ALA A 168 0.45 -23.40 -1.22
CA ALA A 168 1.54 -22.45 -1.41
C ALA A 168 2.08 -22.43 -2.85
N GLU A 169 2.07 -23.57 -3.54
CA GLU A 169 2.53 -23.71 -4.92
C GLU A 169 1.46 -23.31 -5.94
N GLU A 170 0.19 -23.63 -5.67
CA GLU A 170 -0.94 -23.39 -6.58
C GLU A 170 -1.41 -21.93 -6.56
N MET A 171 -1.29 -21.24 -5.42
CA MET A 171 -1.80 -19.88 -5.27
C MET A 171 -0.82 -18.79 -5.72
N GLU A 172 -1.34 -17.78 -6.41
CA GLU A 172 -0.56 -16.58 -6.72
C GLU A 172 -0.24 -15.73 -5.47
N ALA A 173 0.83 -14.93 -5.55
CA ALA A 173 1.16 -13.93 -4.54
C ALA A 173 0.01 -12.92 -4.33
N PRO A 174 -0.32 -12.53 -3.08
CA PRO A 174 0.44 -12.75 -1.85
C PRO A 174 0.14 -14.05 -1.09
N ALA A 175 -0.96 -14.76 -1.38
CA ALA A 175 -1.33 -15.95 -0.60
C ALA A 175 -0.28 -17.06 -0.69
N GLY A 176 0.18 -17.42 -1.90
CA GLY A 176 1.20 -18.46 -2.08
C GLY A 176 2.52 -18.13 -1.37
N GLU A 177 2.96 -16.86 -1.37
CA GLU A 177 4.18 -16.43 -0.67
C GLU A 177 4.07 -16.61 0.85
N GLU A 178 2.93 -16.23 1.44
CA GLU A 178 2.74 -16.29 2.88
C GLU A 178 2.49 -17.74 3.34
N LEU A 179 1.77 -18.54 2.55
CA LEU A 179 1.63 -19.98 2.77
C LEU A 179 2.96 -20.72 2.61
N GLY A 180 3.81 -20.30 1.68
CA GLY A 180 5.16 -20.84 1.53
C GLY A 180 6.01 -20.63 2.78
N LYS A 181 5.89 -19.47 3.45
CA LYS A 181 6.54 -19.23 4.75
C LYS A 181 5.99 -20.15 5.83
N VAL A 182 4.66 -20.32 5.89
CA VAL A 182 4.02 -21.26 6.83
C VAL A 182 4.51 -22.68 6.59
N SER A 183 4.49 -23.14 5.32
CA SER A 183 4.99 -24.46 4.92
C SER A 183 6.45 -24.67 5.32
N ALA A 184 7.32 -23.68 5.11
CA ALA A 184 8.72 -23.75 5.51
C ALA A 184 8.90 -23.82 7.03
N GLN A 185 8.16 -23.03 7.81
CA GLN A 185 8.17 -23.10 9.29
C GLN A 185 7.71 -24.48 9.78
N LEU A 186 6.64 -25.00 9.16
CA LEU A 186 6.15 -26.33 9.43
C LEU A 186 7.22 -27.39 9.08
N ALA A 187 7.92 -27.28 7.95
CA ALA A 187 8.95 -28.25 7.56
C ALA A 187 10.12 -28.33 8.57
N VAL A 188 10.44 -27.22 9.24
CA VAL A 188 11.48 -27.18 10.29
C VAL A 188 10.97 -27.50 11.69
N GLY A 189 9.72 -27.97 11.82
CA GLY A 189 9.16 -28.48 13.07
C GLY A 189 8.34 -27.48 13.90
N ALA A 190 8.02 -26.29 13.38
CA ALA A 190 7.10 -25.38 14.06
C ALA A 190 5.71 -26.03 14.23
N SER A 191 5.01 -25.63 15.30
CA SER A 191 3.63 -26.05 15.53
C SER A 191 2.69 -25.38 14.52
N MET A 192 1.55 -26.03 14.25
CA MET A 192 0.53 -25.48 13.34
C MET A 192 -0.04 -24.17 13.89
N ASP A 193 -0.28 -24.14 15.20
CA ASP A 193 -0.76 -22.99 15.94
C ASP A 193 0.19 -21.78 15.80
N ASP A 194 1.50 -21.98 15.99
CA ASP A 194 2.47 -20.88 15.91
C ASP A 194 2.61 -20.36 14.49
N ALA A 195 2.72 -21.26 13.50
CA ALA A 195 2.96 -20.88 12.11
C ALA A 195 1.76 -20.14 11.48
N LEU A 196 0.54 -20.61 11.75
CA LEU A 196 -0.69 -19.95 11.30
C LEU A 196 -1.01 -18.70 12.15
N GLY A 197 -0.66 -18.69 13.44
CA GLY A 197 -0.76 -17.51 14.29
C GLY A 197 0.12 -16.36 13.77
N GLU A 198 1.37 -16.66 13.42
CA GLU A 198 2.27 -15.66 12.85
C GLU A 198 1.76 -15.14 11.49
N LEU A 199 1.11 -15.99 10.69
CA LEU A 199 0.43 -15.57 9.46
C LEU A 199 -0.68 -14.54 9.76
N ALA A 200 -1.51 -14.78 10.79
CA ALA A 200 -2.57 -13.86 11.21
C ALA A 200 -2.02 -12.54 11.76
N ASP A 201 -0.88 -12.56 12.45
CA ASP A 201 -0.20 -11.35 12.95
C ASP A 201 0.38 -10.50 11.81
N ARG A 202 0.92 -11.14 10.76
CA ARG A 202 1.46 -10.44 9.58
C ARG A 202 0.35 -9.81 8.73
N LEU A 203 -0.79 -10.48 8.59
CA LEU A 203 -1.93 -10.06 7.77
C LEU A 203 -3.21 -9.96 8.60
N PRO A 204 -3.34 -8.98 9.51
CA PRO A 204 -4.48 -8.91 10.40
C PRO A 204 -5.78 -8.67 9.60
N SER A 205 -6.64 -9.69 9.53
CA SER A 205 -8.01 -9.60 9.05
C SER A 205 -8.91 -10.52 9.87
N ARG A 206 -10.18 -10.14 10.01
CA ARG A 206 -11.15 -10.93 10.78
C ARG A 206 -11.37 -12.30 10.14
N GLU A 207 -11.42 -12.34 8.81
CA GLU A 207 -11.59 -13.54 8.01
C GLU A 207 -10.43 -14.53 8.22
N LEU A 208 -9.20 -14.03 8.19
CA LEU A 208 -8.01 -14.87 8.38
C LEU A 208 -7.95 -15.42 9.80
N VAL A 209 -8.24 -14.59 10.81
CA VAL A 209 -8.26 -15.05 12.21
C VAL A 209 -9.29 -16.17 12.41
N VAL A 210 -10.47 -16.03 11.83
CA VAL A 210 -11.51 -17.08 11.88
C VAL A 210 -11.05 -18.35 11.17
N LEU A 211 -10.47 -18.23 9.97
CA LEU A 211 -9.92 -19.36 9.23
C LEU A 211 -8.82 -20.09 10.01
N VAL A 212 -7.83 -19.35 10.52
CA VAL A 212 -6.70 -19.90 11.30
C VAL A 212 -7.20 -20.63 12.54
N THR A 213 -8.08 -19.99 13.31
CA THR A 213 -8.65 -20.59 14.53
C THR A 213 -9.39 -21.88 14.23
N THR A 214 -10.14 -21.90 13.14
CA THR A 214 -10.90 -23.08 12.70
C THR A 214 -9.96 -24.20 12.26
N LEU A 215 -8.96 -23.89 11.42
CA LEU A 215 -7.96 -24.86 10.97
C LEU A 215 -7.20 -25.51 12.13
N VAL A 216 -6.76 -24.69 13.08
CA VAL A 216 -6.06 -25.15 14.29
C VAL A 216 -6.96 -26.07 15.12
N LEU A 217 -8.21 -25.65 15.39
CA LEU A 217 -9.15 -26.44 16.18
C LEU A 217 -9.51 -27.76 15.50
N SER A 218 -9.81 -27.72 14.21
CA SER A 218 -10.15 -28.92 13.43
C SER A 218 -8.98 -29.89 13.31
N ASN A 219 -7.75 -29.39 13.19
CA ASN A 219 -6.55 -30.22 13.15
C ASN A 219 -6.29 -30.94 14.49
N ARG A 220 -6.55 -30.27 15.63
CA ARG A 220 -6.47 -30.90 16.96
C ARG A 220 -7.56 -31.95 17.19
N ALA A 221 -8.76 -31.72 16.67
CA ALA A 221 -9.92 -32.59 16.87
C ALA A 221 -9.98 -33.81 15.93
N GLY A 222 -9.14 -33.85 14.88
CA GLY A 222 -8.91 -35.03 14.03
C GLY A 222 -10.08 -35.51 13.14
N GLY A 223 -11.30 -34.97 13.29
CA GLY A 223 -12.50 -35.59 12.68
C GLY A 223 -13.35 -34.73 11.73
N GLN A 224 -13.14 -33.42 11.61
CA GLN A 224 -14.07 -32.53 10.87
C GLN A 224 -13.40 -31.34 10.14
N VAL A 225 -12.13 -31.46 9.75
CA VAL A 225 -11.43 -30.41 8.98
C VAL A 225 -12.17 -30.09 7.67
N VAL A 226 -12.71 -31.12 7.01
CA VAL A 226 -13.40 -30.97 5.72
C VAL A 226 -14.71 -30.20 5.84
N SER A 227 -15.57 -30.52 6.82
CA SER A 227 -16.85 -29.81 7.02
C SER A 227 -16.62 -28.37 7.49
N ALA A 228 -15.65 -28.15 8.38
CA ALA A 228 -15.28 -26.82 8.83
C ALA A 228 -14.75 -25.94 7.69
N LEU A 229 -13.89 -26.49 6.82
CA LEU A 229 -13.37 -25.79 5.65
C LEU A 229 -14.45 -25.48 4.60
N ARG A 230 -15.43 -26.37 4.39
CA ARG A 230 -16.57 -26.12 3.48
C ARG A 230 -17.46 -24.98 3.98
N ASN A 231 -17.86 -25.00 5.26
CA ASN A 231 -18.66 -23.92 5.84
C ASN A 231 -17.92 -22.58 5.79
N LEU A 232 -16.60 -22.59 6.02
CA LEU A 232 -15.78 -21.38 5.86
C LEU A 232 -15.72 -20.89 4.43
N THR A 233 -15.61 -21.79 3.45
CA THR A 233 -15.59 -21.44 2.04
C THR A 233 -16.86 -20.70 1.65
N GLU A 234 -18.03 -21.24 2.01
CA GLU A 234 -19.34 -20.61 1.77
C GLU A 234 -19.43 -19.23 2.44
N THR A 235 -19.06 -19.15 3.73
CA THR A 235 -19.08 -17.89 4.49
C THR A 235 -18.16 -16.84 3.88
N LEU A 236 -16.97 -17.22 3.39
CA LEU A 236 -16.01 -16.31 2.78
C LEU A 236 -16.46 -15.84 1.40
N GLU A 237 -17.19 -16.68 0.65
CA GLU A 237 -17.78 -16.32 -0.64
C GLU A 237 -18.92 -15.32 -0.49
N GLU A 238 -19.84 -15.55 0.44
CA GLU A 238 -20.90 -14.60 0.77
C GLU A 238 -20.33 -13.23 1.14
N ARG A 239 -19.33 -13.20 2.04
CA ARG A 239 -18.64 -11.96 2.41
C ARG A 239 -17.94 -11.28 1.24
N LYS A 240 -17.33 -12.05 0.34
CA LYS A 240 -16.66 -11.51 -0.85
C LYS A 240 -17.65 -10.80 -1.76
N GLU A 241 -18.84 -11.37 -1.94
CA GLU A 241 -19.89 -10.78 -2.77
C GLU A 241 -20.47 -9.52 -2.10
N THR A 242 -20.82 -9.58 -0.80
CA THR A 242 -21.28 -8.38 -0.06
C THR A 242 -20.25 -7.26 -0.12
N ARG A 243 -18.96 -7.57 0.04
CA ARG A 243 -17.88 -6.58 -0.04
C ARG A 243 -17.77 -5.96 -1.44
N ARG A 244 -18.00 -6.76 -2.49
CA ARG A 244 -18.01 -6.29 -3.88
C ARG A 244 -19.16 -5.31 -4.13
N GLU A 245 -20.34 -5.61 -3.61
CA GLU A 245 -21.51 -4.72 -3.69
C GLU A 245 -21.27 -3.40 -2.96
N VAL A 246 -20.83 -3.46 -1.69
CA VAL A 246 -20.50 -2.26 -0.90
C VAL A 246 -19.43 -1.42 -1.59
N ARG A 247 -18.39 -2.04 -2.15
CA ARG A 247 -17.35 -1.32 -2.89
C ARG A 247 -17.89 -0.61 -4.14
N THR A 248 -18.82 -1.24 -4.83
CA THR A 248 -19.45 -0.65 -6.03
C THR A 248 -20.23 0.61 -5.64
N GLN A 249 -20.98 0.57 -4.55
CA GLN A 249 -21.70 1.74 -4.03
C GLN A 249 -20.75 2.84 -3.52
N LEU A 250 -19.71 2.48 -2.77
CA LEU A 250 -18.73 3.44 -2.25
C LEU A 250 -17.85 4.07 -3.34
N SER A 251 -17.74 3.44 -4.52
CA SER A 251 -16.96 4.00 -5.63
C SER A 251 -17.50 5.36 -6.08
N GLN A 252 -18.82 5.57 -6.01
CA GLN A 252 -19.45 6.86 -6.31
C GLN A 252 -19.05 7.93 -5.28
N VAL A 253 -19.11 7.59 -3.98
CA VAL A 253 -18.71 8.50 -2.88
C VAL A 253 -17.23 8.86 -3.01
N SER A 254 -16.38 7.87 -3.30
CA SER A 254 -14.94 8.07 -3.51
C SER A 254 -14.65 9.07 -4.64
N MET A 255 -15.37 9.00 -5.77
CA MET A 255 -15.18 9.95 -6.87
C MET A 255 -15.48 11.40 -6.44
N THR A 256 -16.60 11.64 -5.75
CA THR A 256 -16.94 12.97 -5.23
C THR A 256 -15.91 13.46 -4.20
N SER A 257 -15.39 12.55 -3.38
CA SER A 257 -14.36 12.84 -2.37
C SER A 257 -13.08 13.43 -2.97
N TYR A 258 -12.73 13.03 -4.20
CA TYR A 258 -11.56 13.54 -4.91
C TYR A 258 -11.89 14.73 -5.81
N ALA A 259 -13.09 14.78 -6.39
CA ALA A 259 -13.51 15.88 -7.27
C ALA A 259 -13.49 17.24 -6.54
N VAL A 260 -13.97 17.28 -5.30
CA VAL A 260 -14.03 18.51 -4.50
C VAL A 260 -12.62 19.11 -4.33
N PRO A 261 -11.62 18.43 -3.72
CA PRO A 261 -10.25 18.95 -3.63
C PRO A 261 -9.62 19.38 -4.96
N VAL A 262 -9.88 18.63 -6.04
CA VAL A 262 -9.37 18.95 -7.37
C VAL A 262 -9.96 20.27 -7.87
N LEU A 263 -11.25 20.51 -7.69
CA LEU A 263 -11.88 21.79 -8.03
C LEU A 263 -11.35 22.93 -7.15
N GLY A 264 -11.16 22.68 -5.85
CA GLY A 264 -10.60 23.68 -4.93
C GLY A 264 -9.20 24.13 -5.36
N VAL A 265 -8.29 23.18 -5.58
CA VAL A 265 -6.94 23.48 -6.06
C VAL A 265 -6.98 24.07 -7.48
N GLY A 266 -7.81 23.52 -8.36
CA GLY A 266 -7.99 24.02 -9.73
C GLY A 266 -8.46 25.48 -9.77
N SER A 267 -9.33 25.88 -8.85
CA SER A 267 -9.79 27.28 -8.74
C SER A 267 -8.66 28.25 -8.38
N LEU A 268 -7.70 27.83 -7.55
CA LEU A 268 -6.52 28.64 -7.22
C LEU A 268 -5.63 28.83 -8.46
N PHE A 269 -5.44 27.77 -9.26
CA PHE A 269 -4.72 27.86 -10.53
C PHE A 269 -5.42 28.76 -11.54
N LEU A 270 -6.74 28.64 -11.67
CA LEU A 270 -7.54 29.51 -12.54
C LEU A 270 -7.44 30.97 -12.09
N MET A 271 -7.53 31.24 -10.79
CA MET A 271 -7.41 32.59 -10.25
C MET A 271 -6.04 33.21 -10.53
N ASN A 272 -4.96 32.42 -10.43
CA ASN A 272 -3.63 32.87 -10.81
C ASN A 272 -3.50 33.12 -12.32
N GLY A 273 -4.14 32.29 -13.15
CA GLY A 273 -4.13 32.44 -14.61
C GLY A 273 -4.98 33.60 -15.15
N VAL A 274 -6.04 34.00 -14.43
CA VAL A 274 -6.89 35.15 -14.80
C VAL A 274 -6.22 36.48 -14.42
N LYS A 275 -5.45 36.52 -13.33
CA LYS A 275 -4.76 37.72 -12.88
C LYS A 275 -3.43 37.36 -12.21
N ASP A 276 -2.35 37.66 -12.92
CA ASP A 276 -0.98 37.52 -12.40
C ASP A 276 -0.84 38.18 -11.02
N GLY A 277 -0.28 37.44 -10.06
CA GLY A 277 0.00 37.91 -8.71
C GLY A 277 -1.24 38.21 -7.86
N ALA A 278 -2.41 37.66 -8.22
CA ALA A 278 -3.60 37.73 -7.37
C ALA A 278 -3.38 36.99 -6.03
N LEU A 279 -2.77 35.80 -6.10
CA LEU A 279 -2.46 34.99 -4.91
C LEU A 279 -1.35 35.61 -4.06
N ASP A 280 -0.33 36.21 -4.67
CA ASP A 280 0.73 36.93 -3.96
C ASP A 280 0.17 38.14 -3.20
N ARG A 281 -0.74 38.91 -3.81
CA ARG A 281 -1.41 40.03 -3.12
C ARG A 281 -2.33 39.57 -2.00
N MET A 282 -3.07 38.49 -2.21
CA MET A 282 -3.96 37.92 -1.19
C MET A 282 -3.15 37.41 0.01
N THR A 283 -2.10 36.63 -0.24
CA THR A 283 -1.25 36.01 0.79
C THR A 283 -0.14 36.93 1.32
N GLY A 284 0.02 38.13 0.75
CA GLY A 284 0.93 39.15 1.26
C GLY A 284 0.45 39.81 2.56
N SER A 285 -0.84 39.75 2.87
CA SER A 285 -1.41 40.26 4.13
C SER A 285 -1.57 39.15 5.17
N ALA A 286 -1.32 39.44 6.45
CA ALA A 286 -1.51 38.48 7.54
C ALA A 286 -2.96 37.96 7.63
N PHE A 287 -3.94 38.81 7.31
CA PHE A 287 -5.35 38.43 7.23
C PHE A 287 -5.62 37.39 6.12
N GLY A 288 -5.05 37.60 4.93
CA GLY A 288 -5.20 36.65 3.83
C GLY A 288 -4.51 35.31 4.07
N GLN A 289 -3.35 35.31 4.73
CA GLN A 289 -2.69 34.06 5.18
C GLN A 289 -3.59 33.29 6.17
N GLY A 290 -4.17 33.99 7.15
CA GLY A 290 -5.11 33.40 8.10
C GLY A 290 -6.33 32.78 7.43
N ALA A 291 -6.94 33.48 6.48
CA ALA A 291 -8.10 32.98 5.72
C ALA A 291 -7.76 31.72 4.91
N VAL A 292 -6.58 31.66 4.28
CA VAL A 292 -6.12 30.47 3.54
C VAL A 292 -5.90 29.28 4.47
N VAL A 293 -5.25 29.49 5.62
CA VAL A 293 -5.04 28.41 6.59
C VAL A 293 -6.38 27.85 7.08
N ILE A 294 -7.33 28.73 7.42
CA ILE A 294 -8.68 28.33 7.85
C ILE A 294 -9.37 27.53 6.74
N ALA A 295 -9.40 28.03 5.51
CA ALA A 295 -10.00 27.35 4.37
C ALA A 295 -9.37 25.97 4.13
N PHE A 296 -8.03 25.88 4.19
CA PHE A 296 -7.32 24.62 3.99
C PHE A 296 -7.60 23.62 5.12
N SER A 297 -7.69 24.07 6.36
CA SER A 297 -8.07 23.23 7.50
C SER A 297 -9.51 22.72 7.41
N LEU A 298 -10.48 23.55 7.01
CA LEU A 298 -11.85 23.12 6.72
C LEU A 298 -11.88 22.07 5.60
N TYR A 299 -11.08 22.26 4.56
CA TYR A 299 -10.93 21.30 3.48
C TYR A 299 -10.38 19.95 3.97
N ALA A 300 -9.32 20.00 4.79
CA ALA A 300 -8.70 18.82 5.36
C ALA A 300 -9.67 18.07 6.27
N VAL A 301 -10.43 18.78 7.11
CA VAL A 301 -11.48 18.19 7.97
C VAL A 301 -12.56 17.55 7.12
N GLY A 302 -13.09 18.26 6.11
CA GLY A 302 -14.10 17.72 5.19
C GLY A 302 -13.62 16.44 4.50
N PHE A 303 -12.41 16.47 3.95
CA PHE A 303 -11.80 15.30 3.32
C PHE A 303 -11.62 14.12 4.29
N VAL A 304 -11.18 14.38 5.52
CA VAL A 304 -11.04 13.36 6.56
C VAL A 304 -12.41 12.77 6.96
N LEU A 305 -13.43 13.60 7.12
CA LEU A 305 -14.79 13.16 7.45
C LEU A 305 -15.37 12.29 6.34
N ILE A 306 -15.24 12.71 5.08
CA ILE A 306 -15.70 11.91 3.93
C ILE A 306 -14.96 10.57 3.87
N ARG A 307 -13.62 10.57 4.04
CA ARG A 307 -12.85 9.31 4.09
C ARG A 307 -13.22 8.41 5.26
N ARG A 308 -13.63 8.99 6.39
CA ARG A 308 -14.06 8.22 7.56
C ARG A 308 -15.43 7.59 7.32
N LEU A 309 -16.36 8.31 6.71
CA LEU A 309 -17.67 7.78 6.31
C LEU A 309 -17.55 6.72 5.22
N SER A 310 -16.59 6.86 4.31
CA SER A 310 -16.33 5.88 3.24
C SER A 310 -15.62 4.61 3.73
N ARG A 311 -15.10 4.56 4.97
CA ARG A 311 -14.64 3.29 5.57
C ARG A 311 -15.82 2.62 6.23
N ILE A 312 -16.56 1.85 5.46
CA ILE A 312 -17.51 0.90 6.00
C ILE A 312 -16.73 -0.40 6.20
N ASP A 313 -16.51 -0.78 7.46
CA ASP A 313 -16.05 -2.11 7.82
C ASP A 313 -17.24 -3.06 7.67
N VAL A 314 -17.14 -4.00 6.72
CA VAL A 314 -18.08 -5.12 6.53
C VAL A 314 -17.45 -6.36 7.15
#